data_AF-A0A3D1I8I9-F1
#
_entry.id   AF-A0A3D1I8I9-F1
#
_cell.length_a   1.000
_cell.length_b   1.000
_cell.length_c   1.000
_cell.angle_alpha   90.00
_cell.angle_beta   90.00
_cell.angle_gamma   90.00
#
_symmetry.space_group_name_H-M   'P 1'
#
loop_
_entity.id
_entity.type
_entity.pdbx_description
1 polymer ?
#
loop_
_entity_poly.entity_id
_entity_poly.type
_entity_poly.pdbx_seq_one_letter_code
_entity_poly.pdbx_strand_id
1 'polypeptide(L)'
;MAEREPRRVAAALDALWALQPGLFQDMFCLEAEEEAPDCLVFRDARGQAVVGRAKIPVWEVVRTYRRVRDLNVLAQEYPMLSQVELLAVLEYSHRHREEIGRQIDAYENRRVALLSE
;
A
#
# COMPACT_ATOMS: atom_id res chain seq x y z
N MET A 1 36.07 -25.22 3.57
CA MET A 1 34.61 -25.47 3.59
C MET A 1 34.02 -24.45 4.54
N ALA A 2 33.45 -23.36 4.01
CA ALA A 2 32.83 -22.31 4.83
C ALA A 2 31.33 -22.52 4.80
N GLU A 3 30.77 -23.03 5.90
CA GLU A 3 29.33 -23.11 6.12
C GLU A 3 28.73 -21.70 6.06
N ARG A 4 27.88 -21.44 5.07
CA ARG A 4 27.07 -20.23 4.99
C ARG A 4 26.07 -20.28 6.15
N GLU A 5 26.39 -19.64 7.27
CA GLU A 5 25.49 -19.53 8.42
C GLU A 5 24.24 -18.71 8.05
N PRO A 6 23.05 -19.33 7.93
CA PRO A 6 21.84 -18.64 7.49
C PRO A 6 21.39 -17.57 8.49
N ARG A 7 21.79 -17.72 9.76
CA ARG A 7 21.45 -16.79 10.85
C ARG A 7 22.16 -15.43 10.70
N ARG A 8 23.36 -15.39 10.10
CA ARG A 8 24.09 -14.14 9.88
C ARG A 8 23.50 -13.34 8.73
N VAL A 9 22.97 -14.03 7.72
CA VAL A 9 22.28 -13.40 6.59
C VAL A 9 20.99 -12.73 7.07
N ALA A 10 20.18 -13.44 7.86
CA ALA A 10 18.95 -12.88 8.43
C ALA A 10 19.24 -11.65 9.32
N ALA A 11 20.22 -11.76 10.22
CA ALA A 11 20.60 -10.64 11.09
C ALA A 11 21.18 -9.44 10.32
N ALA A 12 21.90 -9.68 9.23
CA ALA A 12 22.41 -8.62 8.36
C ALA A 12 21.27 -7.94 7.59
N LEU A 13 20.29 -8.71 7.11
CA LEU A 13 19.11 -8.17 6.43
C LEU A 13 18.24 -7.35 7.38
N ASP A 14 18.01 -7.80 8.61
CA ASP A 14 17.27 -7.04 9.63
C ASP A 14 18.01 -5.74 10.01
N ALA A 15 19.34 -5.77 10.12
CA ALA A 15 20.12 -4.58 10.42
C ALA A 15 20.12 -3.57 9.26
N LEU A 16 20.20 -4.06 8.01
CA LEU A 16 20.08 -3.22 6.82
C LEU A 16 18.67 -2.61 6.69
N TRP A 17 17.63 -3.37 7.04
CA TRP A 17 16.24 -2.90 7.11
C TRP A 17 16.07 -1.74 8.11
N ALA A 18 16.76 -1.81 9.25
CA ALA A 18 16.70 -0.78 10.29
C ALA A 18 17.50 0.49 9.93
N LEU A 19 18.61 0.35 9.20
CA LEU A 19 19.52 1.46 8.88
C LEU A 19 19.09 2.27 7.66
N GLN A 20 18.41 1.65 6.68
CA GLN A 20 17.91 2.34 5.48
C GLN A 20 16.49 1.87 5.12
N PRO A 21 15.44 2.45 5.72
CA PRO A 21 14.04 2.10 5.43
C PRO A 21 13.59 2.45 4.00
N GLY A 22 14.45 3.10 3.20
CA GLY A 22 14.22 3.38 1.78
C GLY A 22 14.96 2.44 0.80
N LEU A 23 15.87 1.58 1.27
CA LEU A 23 16.70 0.76 0.37
C LEU A 23 15.86 -0.22 -0.47
N PHE A 24 14.77 -0.75 0.11
CA PHE A 24 13.83 -1.60 -0.60
C PHE A 24 12.83 -0.82 -1.46
N GLN A 25 12.61 0.47 -1.19
CA GLN A 25 11.75 1.32 -2.04
C GLN A 25 12.36 1.53 -3.43
N ASP A 26 13.69 1.62 -3.51
CA ASP A 26 14.41 1.70 -4.79
C ASP A 26 14.58 0.33 -5.47
N MET A 27 14.67 -0.76 -4.71
CA MET A 27 14.91 -2.10 -5.28
C MET A 27 13.68 -2.70 -5.97
N PHE A 28 12.45 -2.27 -5.62
CA PHE A 28 11.24 -2.64 -6.36
C PHE A 28 11.11 -1.95 -7.72
N CYS A 29 12.00 -1.00 -8.06
CA CYS A 29 11.97 -0.29 -9.35
C CYS A 29 12.99 -0.80 -10.38
N LEU A 30 13.94 -1.66 -10.00
CA LEU A 30 15.10 -1.98 -10.86
C LEU A 30 15.16 -3.43 -11.41
N GLU A 31 14.11 -4.24 -11.21
CA GLU A 31 13.94 -5.54 -11.89
C GLU A 31 12.62 -5.64 -12.67
N ALA A 32 12.09 -4.51 -13.15
CA ALA A 32 10.86 -4.47 -13.94
C ALA A 32 11.15 -4.12 -15.40
N GLU A 33 11.87 -4.98 -16.12
CA GLU A 33 11.92 -4.97 -17.60
C GLU A 33 11.11 -6.11 -18.25
N GLU A 34 10.39 -6.94 -17.49
CA GLU A 34 9.32 -7.77 -18.05
C GLU A 34 8.03 -7.61 -17.24
N GLU A 35 7.06 -6.97 -17.88
CA GLU A 35 5.66 -6.82 -17.49
C GLU A 35 5.42 -6.34 -16.04
N ALA A 36 5.43 -5.02 -15.85
CA ALA A 36 4.74 -4.42 -14.72
C ALA A 36 3.33 -5.05 -14.65
N PRO A 37 2.95 -5.73 -13.55
CA PRO A 37 1.65 -6.37 -13.48
C PRO A 37 0.62 -5.27 -13.70
N ASP A 38 -0.18 -5.42 -14.76
CA ASP A 38 -1.25 -4.51 -15.20
C ASP A 38 -1.76 -3.69 -14.03
N CYS A 39 -1.57 -2.36 -14.09
CA CYS A 39 -1.99 -1.40 -13.09
C CYS A 39 -3.33 -1.79 -12.43
N LEU A 40 -3.27 -2.47 -11.28
CA LEU A 40 -4.46 -2.98 -10.57
C LEU A 40 -5.32 -1.84 -9.98
N VAL A 41 -4.76 -0.62 -10.04
CA VAL A 41 -5.42 0.62 -9.72
C VAL A 41 -5.85 1.31 -11.01
N PHE A 42 -7.16 1.53 -11.13
CA PHE A 42 -7.80 2.18 -12.26
C PHE A 42 -8.42 3.51 -11.83
N ARG A 43 -8.76 4.37 -12.79
CA ARG A 43 -9.61 5.54 -12.51
C ARG A 43 -11.06 5.20 -12.86
N ASP A 44 -11.99 5.50 -11.95
CA ASP A 44 -13.42 5.35 -12.20
C ASP A 44 -13.96 6.47 -13.11
N ALA A 45 -15.27 6.46 -13.40
CA ALA A 45 -15.91 7.47 -14.23
C ALA A 45 -15.86 8.90 -13.64
N ARG A 46 -15.51 9.04 -12.36
CA ARG A 46 -15.33 10.32 -11.66
C ARG A 46 -13.85 10.72 -11.57
N GLY A 47 -12.95 9.93 -12.15
CA GLY A 47 -11.50 10.12 -12.09
C GLY A 47 -10.85 9.66 -10.78
N GLN A 48 -11.61 9.01 -9.89
CA GLN A 48 -11.10 8.52 -8.60
C GLN A 48 -10.32 7.22 -8.78
N ALA A 49 -9.17 7.12 -8.12
CA ALA A 49 -8.39 5.89 -8.07
C ALA A 49 -9.14 4.79 -7.31
N VAL A 50 -9.36 3.66 -7.98
CA VAL A 50 -10.07 2.48 -7.45
C VAL A 50 -9.24 1.22 -7.71
N VAL A 51 -9.32 0.25 -6.80
CA VAL A 51 -8.61 -1.04 -6.91
C VAL A 51 -9.57 -2.18 -7.16
N GLY A 52 -9.13 -3.11 -8.00
CA GLY A 52 -9.74 -4.42 -8.20
C GLY A 52 -11.13 -4.38 -8.83
N ARG A 53 -11.72 -5.56 -8.99
CA ARG A 53 -13.05 -5.71 -9.63
C ARG A 53 -14.18 -5.07 -8.83
N ALA A 54 -14.03 -5.01 -7.51
CA ALA A 54 -14.98 -4.37 -6.61
C ALA A 54 -14.97 -2.84 -6.70
N LYS A 55 -14.04 -2.23 -7.45
CA LYS A 55 -13.88 -0.78 -7.62
C LYS A 55 -13.84 -0.04 -6.27
N ILE A 56 -13.06 -0.58 -5.34
CA ILE A 56 -12.92 -0.01 -4.01
C ILE A 56 -12.04 1.23 -4.11
N PRO A 57 -12.43 2.38 -3.57
CA PRO A 57 -11.59 3.57 -3.61
C PRO A 57 -10.26 3.34 -2.88
N VAL A 58 -9.15 3.70 -3.53
CA VAL A 58 -7.80 3.51 -2.97
C VAL A 58 -7.65 4.23 -1.64
N TRP A 59 -8.21 5.45 -1.52
CA TRP A 59 -8.13 6.23 -0.28
C TRP A 59 -8.79 5.54 0.91
N GLU A 60 -9.82 4.72 0.68
CA GLU A 60 -10.53 4.00 1.74
C GLU A 60 -9.65 2.89 2.31
N VAL A 61 -9.05 2.09 1.43
CA VAL A 61 -8.10 1.03 1.81
C VAL A 61 -6.90 1.63 2.56
N VAL A 62 -6.35 2.74 2.05
CA VAL A 62 -5.21 3.44 2.69
C VAL A 62 -5.59 4.00 4.05
N ARG A 63 -6.79 4.55 4.20
CA ARG A 63 -7.30 5.03 5.49
C ARG A 63 -7.40 3.89 6.50
N THR A 64 -7.94 2.75 6.10
CA THR A 64 -8.03 1.56 6.96
C THR A 64 -6.64 1.07 7.34
N TYR A 65 -5.71 0.98 6.38
CA TYR A 65 -4.32 0.63 6.65
C TYR A 65 -3.64 1.59 7.62
N ARG A 66 -3.91 2.90 7.54
CA ARG A 66 -3.38 3.89 8.51
C ARG A 66 -3.85 3.66 9.94
N ARG A 67 -5.03 3.05 10.13
CA ARG A 67 -5.59 2.73 11.44
C ARG A 67 -5.03 1.42 12.00
N VAL A 68 -4.97 0.37 11.19
CA VAL A 68 -4.58 -0.97 11.64
C VAL A 68 -3.07 -1.22 11.56
N ARG A 69 -2.36 -0.59 10.61
CA ARG A 69 -0.93 -0.73 10.34
C ARG A 69 -0.43 -2.16 10.09
N ASP A 70 -1.35 -3.08 9.83
CA ASP A 70 -1.08 -4.49 9.61
C ASP A 70 -1.76 -4.96 8.31
N LEU A 71 -0.98 -5.59 7.42
CA LEU A 71 -1.45 -6.08 6.13
C LEU A 71 -2.36 -7.30 6.24
N ASN A 72 -2.13 -8.19 7.21
CA ASN A 72 -2.97 -9.37 7.42
C ASN A 72 -4.35 -8.95 7.95
N VAL A 73 -4.38 -7.96 8.85
CA VAL A 73 -5.64 -7.38 9.32
C VAL A 73 -6.35 -6.66 8.17
N LEU A 74 -5.62 -5.90 7.34
CA LEU A 74 -6.19 -5.25 6.16
C LEU A 74 -6.78 -6.26 5.16
N ALA A 75 -6.13 -7.39 4.94
CA ALA A 75 -6.62 -8.47 4.08
C ALA A 75 -7.90 -9.14 4.64
N GLN A 76 -8.05 -9.20 5.97
CA GLN A 76 -9.29 -9.68 6.59
C GLN A 76 -10.45 -8.69 6.43
N GLU A 77 -10.16 -7.37 6.46
CA GLU A 77 -11.16 -6.32 6.23
C GLU A 77 -11.58 -6.24 4.75
N TYR A 78 -10.67 -6.56 3.83
CA TYR A 78 -10.91 -6.56 2.39
C TYR A 78 -10.64 -7.94 1.77
N PRO A 79 -11.43 -8.98 2.11
CA PRO A 79 -11.19 -10.35 1.66
C PRO A 79 -11.40 -10.53 0.15
N MET A 80 -12.06 -9.57 -0.50
CA MET A 80 -12.25 -9.51 -1.95
C MET A 80 -11.05 -8.94 -2.71
N LEU A 81 -10.07 -8.37 -1.99
CA LEU A 81 -8.81 -7.92 -2.57
C LEU A 81 -7.73 -8.97 -2.32
N SER A 82 -7.02 -9.32 -3.36
CA SER A 82 -5.80 -10.12 -3.28
C SER A 82 -4.67 -9.34 -2.61
N GLN A 83 -3.66 -10.06 -2.10
CA GLN A 83 -2.48 -9.44 -1.51
C GLN A 83 -1.74 -8.53 -2.51
N VAL A 84 -1.73 -8.89 -3.80
CA VAL A 84 -1.10 -8.09 -4.86
C VAL A 84 -1.86 -6.77 -5.06
N GLU A 85 -3.20 -6.80 -5.04
CA GLU A 85 -4.02 -5.59 -5.12
C GLU A 85 -3.80 -4.66 -3.91
N LEU A 86 -3.69 -5.23 -2.70
CA LEU A 86 -3.40 -4.45 -1.49
C LEU A 86 -2.02 -3.78 -1.56
N LEU A 87 -1.00 -4.47 -2.05
CA LEU A 87 0.33 -3.90 -2.27
C LEU A 87 0.29 -2.79 -3.32
N ALA A 88 -0.42 -3.00 -4.44
CA ALA A 88 -0.59 -2.00 -5.49
C ALA A 88 -1.27 -0.72 -4.97
N VAL A 89 -2.27 -0.85 -4.08
CA VAL A 89 -2.90 0.29 -3.40
C VAL A 89 -1.88 1.05 -2.56
N LEU A 90 -1.08 0.36 -1.76
CA LEU A 90 -0.10 1.01 -0.89
C LEU A 90 1.00 1.71 -1.71
N GLU A 91 1.48 1.06 -2.77
CA GLU A 91 2.44 1.64 -3.71
C GLU A 91 1.86 2.88 -4.42
N TYR A 92 0.64 2.78 -4.94
CA TYR A 92 -0.06 3.91 -5.56
C TYR A 92 -0.21 5.06 -4.56
N SER A 93 -0.59 4.76 -3.31
CA SER A 93 -0.74 5.78 -2.27
C SER A 93 0.57 6.47 -1.91
N HIS A 94 1.71 5.77 -2.04
CA HIS A 94 3.02 6.33 -1.81
C HIS A 94 3.43 7.28 -2.93
N ARG A 95 3.12 6.95 -4.20
CA ARG A 95 3.37 7.82 -5.36
C ARG A 95 2.41 9.00 -5.42
N HIS A 96 1.17 8.84 -4.93
CA HIS A 96 0.10 9.84 -5.01
C HIS A 96 -0.37 10.33 -3.63
N ARG A 97 0.56 10.60 -2.70
CA ARG A 97 0.25 10.95 -1.30
C ARG A 97 -0.70 12.13 -1.14
N GLU A 98 -0.51 13.18 -1.94
CA GLU A 98 -1.33 14.40 -1.84
C GLU A 98 -2.76 14.18 -2.34
N GLU A 99 -2.95 13.40 -3.42
CA GLU A 99 -4.26 13.03 -3.92
C GLU A 99 -5.04 12.22 -2.88
N ILE A 100 -4.40 11.17 -2.34
CA ILE A 100 -5.02 10.30 -1.34
C ILE A 100 -5.26 11.04 -0.02
N GLY A 101 -4.32 11.89 0.41
CA GLY A 101 -4.47 12.74 1.60
C GLY A 101 -5.71 13.62 1.49
N ARG A 102 -5.85 14.39 0.41
CA ARG A 102 -7.02 15.24 0.17
C ARG A 102 -8.33 14.47 0.19
N GLN A 103 -8.37 13.25 -0.36
CA GLN A 103 -9.58 12.42 -0.35
C GLN A 103 -9.95 11.94 1.05
N ILE A 104 -8.96 11.52 1.85
CA ILE A 104 -9.18 11.12 3.25
C ILE A 104 -9.66 12.32 4.07
N ASP A 105 -9.00 13.48 3.96
CA ASP A 105 -9.34 14.68 4.72
C ASP A 105 -10.74 15.20 4.35
N ALA A 106 -11.08 15.21 3.06
CA ALA A 106 -12.41 15.58 2.60
C ALA A 106 -13.50 14.66 3.17
N TYR A 107 -13.24 13.36 3.28
CA TYR A 107 -14.16 12.41 3.88
C TYR A 107 -14.31 12.64 5.40
N GLU A 108 -13.20 12.80 6.11
CA GLU A 108 -13.21 13.01 7.56
C GLU A 108 -13.90 14.31 7.94
N ASN A 109 -13.66 15.40 7.20
CA ASN A 109 -14.33 16.67 7.43
C ASN A 109 -15.85 16.58 7.22
N ARG A 110 -16.31 15.89 6.16
CA ARG A 110 -17.75 15.63 5.97
C ARG A 110 -18.33 14.76 7.07
N ARG A 111 -17.59 13.75 7.51
CA ARG A 111 -18.02 12.84 8.58
C ARG A 111 -18.20 13.57 9.90
N VAL A 112 -17.28 14.48 10.25
CA VAL A 112 -17.38 15.30 11.47
C VAL A 112 -18.56 16.27 11.39
N ALA A 113 -18.77 16.91 10.23
CA ALA A 113 -19.91 17.82 10.03
C ALA A 113 -21.24 17.13 10.29
N LEU A 114 -21.43 15.93 9.73
CA LEU A 114 -22.66 15.12 9.89
C LEU A 114 -22.89 14.60 11.33
N LEU A 115 -21.86 14.55 12.17
CA LEU A 115 -21.96 14.14 13.57
C LEU A 115 -22.14 15.33 14.53
N SER A 116 -22.04 16.56 14.02
CA SER A 116 -22.16 17.80 14.80
C SER A 116 -23.53 18.48 14.62
N GLU A 117 -24.43 17.89 13.82
CA GLU A 117 -25.83 18.28 13.60
C GLU A 117 -26.78 17.36 14.39
#